data_AF-A0A9R1AFY8-F1
#
_entry.id   AF-A0A9R1AFY8-F1
#
_cell.length_a   1.000
_cell.length_b   1.000
_cell.length_c   1.000
_cell.angle_alpha   90.00
_cell.angle_beta   90.00
_cell.angle_gamma   90.00
#
_symmetry.space_group_name_H-M   'P 1'
#
loop_
_entity.id
_entity.type
_entity.pdbx_description
1 polymer ?
#
loop_
_entity_poly.entity_id
_entity_poly.type
_entity_poly.pdbx_seq_one_letter_code
_entity_poly.pdbx_strand_id
1 'polypeptide(L)'
;MILPTGAASFKEAMKMGVEVYHNLKSVIKKKYGQDATNVGDEGGFAPNIQENKEGLELLKTAIEKAGYTGKWMLLLQSSTMTRTKHMTSTSRFPEDIWR
;
A
#
# COMPACT_ATOMS: atom_id res chain seq x y z
N MET A 1 -0.98 1.92 -2.46
CA MET A 1 -2.30 1.84 -3.13
C MET A 1 -2.49 0.46 -3.76
N ILE A 2 -3.75 0.02 -3.96
CA ILE A 2 -4.10 -1.25 -4.64
C ILE A 2 -4.83 -0.96 -5.95
N LEU A 3 -4.50 -1.68 -7.02
CA LEU A 3 -5.14 -1.52 -8.33
C LEU A 3 -5.69 -2.87 -8.79
N PRO A 4 -7.03 -3.01 -8.96
CA PRO A 4 -7.66 -4.25 -9.41
C PRO A 4 -7.54 -4.41 -10.93
N THR A 5 -6.35 -4.80 -11.41
CA THR A 5 -6.06 -4.97 -12.85
C THR A 5 -6.78 -6.16 -13.49
N GLY A 6 -7.27 -7.11 -12.69
CA GLY A 6 -8.01 -8.28 -13.17
C GLY A 6 -9.54 -8.14 -13.20
N ALA A 7 -10.08 -6.94 -12.99
CA ALA A 7 -11.52 -6.68 -13.04
C ALA A 7 -12.02 -6.47 -14.49
N ALA A 8 -13.20 -6.99 -14.83
CA ALA A 8 -13.81 -6.84 -16.16
C ALA A 8 -14.57 -5.52 -16.35
N SER A 9 -14.84 -4.79 -15.27
CA SER A 9 -15.54 -3.50 -15.31
C SER A 9 -15.16 -2.61 -14.13
N PHE A 10 -15.41 -1.30 -14.25
CA PHE A 10 -15.21 -0.36 -13.14
C PHE A 10 -16.04 -0.73 -11.89
N LYS A 11 -17.26 -1.24 -12.09
CA LYS A 11 -18.12 -1.70 -11.00
C LYS A 11 -17.50 -2.87 -10.24
N GLU A 12 -16.91 -3.82 -10.96
CA GLU A 12 -16.21 -4.96 -10.36
C GLU A 12 -14.94 -4.51 -9.65
N ALA A 13 -14.15 -3.62 -10.26
CA ALA A 13 -12.96 -3.03 -9.65
C ALA A 13 -13.27 -2.36 -8.31
N MET A 14 -14.35 -1.58 -8.25
CA MET A 14 -14.81 -0.93 -7.02
C MET A 14 -15.24 -1.95 -5.96
N LYS A 15 -16.01 -2.98 -6.34
CA LYS A 15 -16.42 -4.05 -5.42
C LYS A 15 -15.21 -4.77 -4.84
N MET A 16 -14.28 -5.17 -5.69
CA MET A 16 -13.02 -5.80 -5.27
C MET A 16 -12.29 -4.90 -4.27
N GLY A 17 -12.11 -3.61 -4.58
CA GLY A 17 -11.40 -2.66 -3.73
C GLY A 17 -12.02 -2.52 -2.34
N VAL A 18 -13.35 -2.44 -2.26
CA VAL A 18 -14.09 -2.37 -0.99
C VAL A 18 -13.90 -3.65 -0.16
N GLU A 19 -14.01 -4.81 -0.79
CA GLU A 19 -13.83 -6.10 -0.11
C GLU A 19 -12.41 -6.26 0.45
N VAL A 20 -11.38 -5.91 -0.34
CA VAL A 20 -9.99 -5.92 0.15
C VAL A 20 -9.78 -4.92 1.28
N TYR A 21 -10.37 -3.72 1.20
CA TYR A 21 -10.26 -2.70 2.25
C TYR A 21 -10.85 -3.17 3.59
N HIS A 22 -12.03 -3.79 3.58
CA HIS A 22 -12.63 -4.34 4.81
C HIS A 22 -11.86 -5.55 5.36
N ASN A 23 -11.32 -6.40 4.49
CA ASN A 23 -10.43 -7.48 4.90
C ASN A 23 -9.14 -6.95 5.52
N LEU A 24 -8.55 -5.91 4.93
CA LEU A 24 -7.36 -5.23 5.44
C LEU A 24 -7.61 -4.65 6.83
N LYS A 25 -8.76 -3.99 7.05
CA LYS A 25 -9.16 -3.51 8.39
C LYS A 25 -9.14 -4.64 9.42
N SER A 26 -9.70 -5.80 9.07
CA SER A 26 -9.77 -6.96 9.96
C SER A 26 -8.39 -7.55 10.25
N VAL A 27 -7.50 -7.61 9.25
CA VAL A 27 -6.11 -8.06 9.39
C VAL A 27 -5.33 -7.10 10.30
N ILE A 28 -5.43 -5.79 10.07
CA ILE A 28 -4.76 -4.76 10.86
C ILE A 28 -5.26 -4.79 12.31
N LYS A 29 -6.58 -4.83 12.53
CA LYS A 29 -7.19 -4.92 13.86
C LYS A 29 -6.67 -6.13 14.63
N LYS A 30 -6.54 -7.27 13.96
CA LYS A 30 -6.04 -8.50 14.58
C LYS A 30 -4.56 -8.43 14.96
N LYS A 31 -3.73 -7.74 14.17
CA LYS A 31 -2.27 -7.71 14.38
C LYS A 31 -1.81 -6.57 15.29
N TYR A 32 -2.40 -5.38 15.17
CA TYR A 32 -1.95 -4.16 15.87
C TYR A 32 -2.98 -3.62 16.88
N GLY A 33 -4.14 -4.26 17.00
CA GLY A 33 -5.22 -3.82 17.89
C GLY A 33 -6.21 -2.86 17.23
N GLN A 34 -7.23 -2.47 18.00
CA GLN A 34 -8.35 -1.66 17.49
C GLN A 34 -7.94 -0.26 17.03
N ASP A 35 -6.99 0.36 17.74
CA ASP A 35 -6.56 1.73 17.50
C ASP A 35 -5.78 1.89 16.18
N ALA A 36 -5.24 0.80 15.65
CA ALA A 36 -4.52 0.78 14.38
C ALA A 36 -5.44 0.86 13.14
N THR A 37 -6.76 0.91 13.33
CA THR A 37 -7.75 1.02 12.24
C THR A 37 -8.26 2.44 12.01
N ASN A 38 -7.59 3.44 12.61
CA ASN A 38 -7.82 4.84 12.28
C ASN A 38 -7.42 5.14 10.83
N VAL A 39 -8.11 6.09 10.22
CA VAL A 39 -7.92 6.49 8.83
C VAL A 39 -7.15 7.80 8.75
N GLY A 40 -6.22 7.90 7.80
CA GLY A 40 -5.52 9.14 7.47
C GLY A 40 -6.29 9.99 6.46
N ASP A 41 -5.66 11.07 5.97
CA ASP A 41 -6.29 12.07 5.10
C ASP A 41 -6.82 11.49 3.77
N GLU A 42 -6.17 10.46 3.24
CA GLU A 42 -6.58 9.76 2.01
C GLU A 42 -7.50 8.54 2.28
N GLY A 43 -7.97 8.36 3.52
CA GLY A 43 -8.85 7.25 3.92
C GLY A 43 -8.16 5.90 4.10
N GLY A 44 -6.84 5.82 3.93
CA GLY A 44 -6.04 4.62 4.21
C GLY A 44 -5.85 4.37 5.72
N PHE A 45 -5.66 3.11 6.11
CA PHE A 45 -5.32 2.76 7.50
C PHE A 45 -3.87 3.11 7.82
N ALA A 46 -3.61 3.58 9.04
CA ALA A 46 -2.29 3.98 9.52
C ALA A 46 -1.81 3.15 10.73
N PRO A 47 -1.57 1.83 10.58
CA PRO A 47 -0.94 1.03 11.62
C PRO A 47 0.51 1.47 11.88
N ASN A 48 0.99 1.27 13.11
CA ASN A 48 2.37 1.57 13.49
C ASN A 48 3.35 0.53 12.90
N ILE A 49 3.73 0.73 11.64
CA ILE A 49 4.63 -0.14 10.87
C ILE A 49 6.05 0.47 10.89
N GLN A 50 7.05 -0.37 11.17
CA GLN A 50 8.46 0.04 11.19
C GLN A 50 9.13 -0.13 9.82
N GLU A 51 8.72 -1.14 9.04
CA GLU A 51 9.31 -1.45 7.74
C GLU A 51 8.28 -1.47 6.61
N ASN A 52 8.60 -0.87 5.47
CA ASN A 52 7.72 -0.85 4.29
C ASN A 52 7.29 -2.26 3.84
N LYS A 53 8.15 -3.27 4.03
CA LYS A 53 7.86 -4.67 3.70
C LYS A 53 6.67 -5.20 4.49
N GLU A 54 6.55 -4.83 5.75
CA GLU A 54 5.44 -5.26 6.60
C GLU A 54 4.09 -4.71 6.08
N GLY A 55 4.07 -3.48 5.55
CA GLY A 55 2.90 -2.94 4.86
C GLY A 55 2.50 -3.75 3.63
N LEU A 56 3.48 -4.21 2.84
CA LEU A 56 3.24 -5.07 1.68
C LEU A 56 2.67 -6.44 2.08
N GLU A 57 3.17 -7.04 3.16
CA GLU A 57 2.67 -8.34 3.63
C GLU A 57 1.24 -8.27 4.18
N LEU A 58 0.86 -7.16 4.81
CA LEU A 58 -0.53 -6.91 5.23
C LEU A 58 -1.47 -6.84 4.02
N LEU A 59 -1.06 -6.13 2.97
CA LEU A 59 -1.83 -5.99 1.74
C LEU A 59 -1.98 -7.34 1.03
N LYS A 60 -0.91 -8.13 0.91
CA LYS A 60 -0.98 -9.50 0.35
C LYS A 60 -1.96 -10.36 1.14
N THR A 61 -1.85 -10.38 2.46
CA THR A 61 -2.75 -11.14 3.34
C THR A 61 -4.21 -10.71 3.16
N ALA A 62 -4.47 -9.41 3.01
CA ALA A 62 -5.83 -8.90 2.79
C ALA A 62 -6.40 -9.31 1.42
N ILE A 63 -5.58 -9.27 0.37
CA ILE A 63 -5.95 -9.69 -0.99
C ILE A 63 -6.24 -11.19 -1.04
N GLU A 64 -5.40 -12.00 -0.39
CA GLU A 64 -5.59 -13.46 -0.29
C GLU A 64 -6.89 -13.80 0.43
N LYS A 65 -7.19 -13.12 1.54
CA LYS A 65 -8.47 -13.30 2.27
C LYS A 65 -9.69 -12.89 1.47
N ALA A 66 -9.55 -11.87 0.62
CA ALA A 66 -10.63 -11.44 -0.27
C ALA A 66 -10.80 -12.37 -1.49
N GLY A 67 -9.91 -13.37 -1.69
CA GLY A 67 -10.03 -14.36 -2.75
C GLY A 67 -9.63 -13.84 -4.14
N TYR A 68 -8.85 -12.76 -4.21
CA TYR A 68 -8.51 -12.10 -5.47
C TYR A 68 -7.02 -12.22 -5.84
N THR A 69 -6.33 -13.25 -5.37
CA THR A 69 -4.90 -13.46 -5.65
C THR A 69 -4.58 -13.38 -7.15
N GLY A 70 -3.55 -12.61 -7.52
CA GLY A 70 -3.11 -12.44 -8.90
C GLY A 70 -3.90 -11.43 -9.75
N LYS A 71 -4.96 -10.82 -9.21
CA LYS A 71 -5.78 -9.81 -9.92
C LYS A 71 -5.45 -8.35 -9.55
N TRP A 72 -4.26 -8.09 -9.01
CA TRP A 72 -3.90 -6.80 -8.44
C TRP A 72 -2.48 -6.36 -8.79
N MET A 73 -2.32 -5.04 -8.90
CA MET A 73 -1.04 -4.37 -8.88
C MET A 73 -0.92 -3.52 -7.60
N LEU A 74 0.27 -3.52 -7.00
CA LEU A 74 0.59 -2.65 -5.86
C LEU A 74 1.39 -1.45 -6.36
N LEU A 75 0.94 -0.25 -6.00
CA LEU A 75 1.70 0.98 -6.22
C LEU A 75 2.22 1.52 -4.89
N LEU A 76 3.52 1.78 -4.83
CA LEU A 76 4.20 2.40 -3.69
C LEU A 76 4.46 3.87 -4.03
N GLN A 77 3.93 4.77 -3.20
CA GLN A 77 4.27 6.18 -3.26
C GLN A 77 5.47 6.43 -2.35
N SER A 78 6.55 6.95 -2.93
CA SER A 78 7.75 7.34 -2.18
C SER A 78 7.73 8.84 -1.96
N SER A 79 7.61 9.27 -0.70
CA SER A 79 7.70 10.69 -0.31
C SER A 79 9.12 11.01 0.18
N THR A 80 10.15 10.74 -0.63
CA THR A 80 11.56 10.95 -0.25
C THR A 80 11.89 12.39 0.18
N MET A 81 11.05 13.36 -0.17
CA MET A 81 11.24 14.77 0.19
C MET A 81 10.99 15.08 1.69
N THR A 82 10.19 14.29 2.41
CA THR A 82 9.95 14.48 3.85
C THR A 82 11.01 13.83 4.75
N ARG A 83 11.93 13.05 4.17
CA ARG A 83 13.00 12.34 4.90
C ARG A 83 14.38 12.96 4.66
N THR A 84 14.48 14.29 4.61
CA THR A 84 15.74 15.03 4.68
C THR A 84 16.09 15.35 6.14
N LYS A 85 16.39 14.32 6.94
CA LYS A 85 17.33 14.52 8.05
C LYS A 85 18.73 14.43 7.48
N HIS A 86 19.37 15.60 7.38
CA HIS A 86 20.81 15.84 7.25
C HIS A 86 21.63 14.69 6.62
N MET A 87 21.69 14.66 5.29
CA MET A 87 22.79 14.02 4.56
C MET A 87 23.18 14.94 3.40
N THR A 88 24.12 15.84 3.67
CA THR A 88 24.93 16.48 2.63
C THR A 88 25.87 15.42 2.05
N SER A 89 25.45 14.76 0.98
CA SER A 89 26.37 14.30 -0.05
C SER A 89 25.62 14.20 -1.38
N THR A 90 25.84 15.19 -2.23
CA THR A 90 25.45 15.17 -3.64
C THR A 90 26.24 14.07 -4.37
N SER A 91 25.62 12.93 -4.64
CA SER A 91 26.02 12.10 -5.79
C SER A 91 25.10 12.42 -6.96
N ARG A 92 25.66 13.12 -7.94
CA ARG A 92 25.06 13.37 -9.25
C ARG A 92 24.91 12.03 -9.96
N PHE A 93 23.70 11.68 -10.39
CA PHE A 93 23.48 10.56 -11.31
C PHE A 93 24.03 10.95 -12.70
N PRO A 94 24.71 10.03 -13.42
CA PRO A 94 25.16 10.29 -14.79
C PRO A 94 23.98 10.46 -15.75
N GLU A 95 24.08 11.39 -16.69
CA GLU A 95 23.05 11.72 -17.70
C GLU A 95 23.02 10.72 -18.89
N ASP A 96 23.69 9.59 -18.75
CA ASP A 96 24.09 8.74 -19.87
C ASP A 96 23.02 7.70 -20.26
N ILE A 97 21.85 7.72 -19.61
CA ILE A 97 20.81 6.68 -19.77
C ILE A 97 19.84 6.98 -20.92
N TRP A 98 19.93 8.15 -21.58
CA TRP A 98 19.06 8.54 -22.69
C TRP A 98 19.77 8.71 -24.05
N ARG A 99 20.70 7.80 -24.37
CA ARG A 99 21.16 7.60 -25.76
C ARG A 99 21.02 6.15 -26.18
#